data_AF-A0A0H4T7R8-F1
#
_entry.id   AF-A0A0H4T7R8-F1
#
_cell.length_a   1.000
_cell.length_b   1.000
_cell.length_c   1.000
_cell.angle_alpha   90.00
_cell.angle_beta   90.00
_cell.angle_gamma   90.00
#
_symmetry.space_group_name_H-M   'P 1'
#
loop_
_entity.id
_entity.type
_entity.pdbx_description
1 polymer ?
#
loop_
_entity_poly.entity_id
_entity_poly.type
_entity_poly.pdbx_seq_one_letter_code
_entity_poly.pdbx_strand_id
1 'polypeptide(L)'
;MSKELRIKSRGREKVHNSLFIIHNSSKSSTTGFTLIELVIAMAILGILIVTTLFFINPIERLAETRNDQRKLNISVILNAIGQNIANHSGTFNCPAGAIPTTTPQIIGSSTYDIYDCLVPEFMSTMPVDPTSGVSSTSSASYNTGYDIARNATTSQITISAPNAELGETITVTR
;
A
#
# COMPACT_ATOMS: atom_id res chain seq x y z
N MET A 1 92.93 -11.07 -14.64
CA MET A 1 93.12 -12.26 -15.48
C MET A 1 91.83 -12.49 -16.27
N SER A 2 91.70 -11.80 -17.42
CA SER A 2 90.61 -11.97 -18.37
C SER A 2 90.80 -13.25 -19.17
N LYS A 3 89.73 -14.01 -19.42
CA LYS A 3 89.56 -14.73 -20.69
C LYS A 3 88.08 -14.77 -21.06
N GLU A 4 87.81 -14.14 -22.18
CA GLU A 4 86.55 -14.13 -22.92
C GLU A 4 86.47 -15.32 -23.88
N LEU A 5 85.21 -15.65 -24.20
CA LEU A 5 84.66 -16.20 -25.44
C LEU A 5 85.19 -17.51 -26.07
N ARG A 6 84.23 -18.43 -26.30
CA ARG A 6 84.22 -19.31 -27.48
C ARG A 6 82.81 -19.35 -28.09
N ILE A 7 82.78 -19.21 -29.41
CA ILE A 7 81.64 -18.91 -30.28
C ILE A 7 81.13 -20.15 -31.05
N LYS A 8 79.79 -20.25 -31.24
CA LYS A 8 78.98 -20.89 -32.34
C LYS A 8 79.11 -22.42 -32.55
N SER A 9 78.15 -23.18 -33.08
CA SER A 9 77.17 -22.90 -34.15
C SER A 9 76.15 -24.03 -34.39
N ARG A 10 74.98 -23.71 -35.00
CA ARG A 10 74.11 -24.48 -35.96
C ARG A 10 73.55 -25.84 -35.50
N GLY A 11 72.31 -26.28 -35.78
CA GLY A 11 71.19 -25.86 -36.64
C GLY A 11 70.36 -27.10 -37.08
N ARG A 12 69.12 -26.90 -37.57
CA ARG A 12 68.14 -27.87 -38.20
C ARG A 12 67.28 -28.70 -37.23
N GLU A 13 66.01 -29.03 -37.47
CA GLU A 13 64.95 -28.74 -38.47
C GLU A 13 63.68 -29.44 -37.91
N LYS A 14 62.49 -28.81 -37.91
CA LYS A 14 61.24 -29.44 -37.42
C LYS A 14 60.20 -29.52 -38.54
N VAL A 15 59.80 -30.75 -38.86
CA VAL A 15 58.80 -31.13 -39.87
C VAL A 15 57.40 -30.70 -39.42
N HIS A 16 56.68 -29.93 -40.23
CA HIS A 16 55.28 -29.56 -39.99
C HIS A 16 54.34 -30.59 -40.61
N ASN A 17 53.44 -31.16 -39.81
CA ASN A 17 52.27 -31.91 -40.27
C ASN A 17 51.02 -31.28 -39.64
N SER A 18 50.39 -30.32 -40.33
CA SER A 18 49.21 -29.63 -39.83
C SER A 18 47.94 -30.25 -40.41
N LEU A 19 47.23 -30.99 -39.56
CA LEU A 19 45.87 -31.47 -39.74
C LEU A 19 44.89 -30.29 -39.70
N PHE A 20 44.15 -30.05 -40.78
CA PHE A 20 43.20 -28.94 -40.89
C PHE A 20 41.78 -29.40 -40.49
N ILE A 21 41.23 -28.85 -39.40
CA ILE A 21 39.83 -29.10 -38.95
C ILE A 21 38.96 -27.90 -39.34
N ILE A 22 37.92 -28.14 -40.15
CA ILE A 22 36.91 -27.14 -40.51
C ILE A 22 35.92 -27.00 -39.33
N HIS A 23 35.86 -25.82 -38.72
CA HIS A 23 34.80 -25.45 -37.77
C HIS A 23 33.65 -24.76 -38.52
N ASN A 24 32.43 -25.30 -38.38
CA ASN A 24 31.22 -24.65 -38.87
C ASN A 24 30.67 -23.71 -37.78
N SER A 25 30.68 -22.40 -38.03
CA SER A 25 30.22 -21.36 -37.09
C SER A 25 28.79 -20.95 -37.41
N SER A 26 27.85 -21.27 -36.52
CA SER A 26 26.47 -20.77 -36.55
C SER A 26 26.47 -19.29 -36.14
N LYS A 27 26.07 -18.40 -37.07
CA LYS A 27 25.98 -16.95 -36.85
C LYS A 27 24.72 -16.60 -36.06
N SER A 28 24.86 -16.15 -34.82
CA SER A 28 23.82 -15.44 -34.07
C SER A 28 23.71 -14.00 -34.61
N SER A 29 22.54 -13.59 -35.09
CA SER A 29 22.28 -12.21 -35.50
C SER A 29 21.92 -11.35 -34.29
N THR A 30 22.90 -10.65 -33.73
CA THR A 30 22.63 -9.56 -32.78
C THR A 30 22.14 -8.34 -33.57
N THR A 31 20.82 -8.19 -33.68
CA THR A 31 20.18 -6.98 -34.21
C THR A 31 20.15 -5.90 -33.12
N GLY A 32 20.81 -4.78 -33.36
CA GLY A 32 20.74 -3.59 -32.51
C GLY A 32 19.61 -2.65 -32.96
N PHE A 33 19.14 -1.82 -32.03
CA PHE A 33 18.18 -0.75 -32.33
C PHE A 33 18.85 0.35 -33.16
N THR A 34 18.07 0.98 -34.04
CA THR A 34 18.55 2.13 -34.83
C THR A 34 18.38 3.43 -34.03
N LEU A 35 19.24 4.43 -34.28
CA LEU A 35 19.11 5.74 -33.63
C LEU A 35 17.78 6.43 -33.95
N ILE A 36 17.31 6.28 -35.20
CA ILE A 36 16.04 6.89 -35.64
C ILE A 36 14.84 6.28 -34.92
N GLU A 37 14.87 4.98 -34.65
CA GLU A 37 13.81 4.28 -33.91
C GLU A 37 13.72 4.77 -32.46
N LEU A 38 14.86 5.02 -31.81
CA LEU A 38 14.88 5.61 -30.47
C LEU A 38 14.36 7.05 -30.47
N VAL A 39 14.71 7.85 -31.50
CA VAL A 39 14.25 9.24 -31.63
C VAL A 39 12.73 9.30 -31.84
N ILE A 40 12.19 8.45 -32.69
CA ILE A 40 10.74 8.36 -32.93
C ILE A 40 10.02 7.88 -31.66
N ALA A 41 10.56 6.88 -30.96
CA ALA A 41 9.97 6.39 -29.72
C ALA A 41 9.89 7.47 -28.64
N MET A 42 10.96 8.25 -28.43
CA MET A 42 10.98 9.34 -27.46
C MET A 42 10.03 10.48 -27.85
N ALA A 43 9.88 10.76 -29.16
CA ALA A 43 8.90 11.73 -29.64
C ALA A 43 7.45 11.30 -29.32
N ILE A 44 7.11 10.03 -29.55
CA ILE A 44 5.77 9.49 -29.24
C ILE A 44 5.55 9.46 -27.73
N LEU A 45 6.55 9.04 -26.93
CA LEU A 45 6.47 9.04 -25.48
C LEU A 45 6.21 10.44 -24.91
N GLY A 46 6.84 11.47 -25.46
CA GLY A 46 6.59 12.86 -25.07
C GLY A 46 5.12 13.27 -25.25
N ILE A 47 4.52 12.90 -26.38
CA ILE A 47 3.10 13.19 -26.68
C ILE A 47 2.17 12.42 -25.72
N LEU A 48 2.48 11.15 -25.44
CA LEU A 48 1.68 10.31 -24.54
C LEU A 48 1.69 10.82 -23.10
N ILE A 49 2.84 11.26 -22.59
CA ILE A 49 2.96 11.76 -21.21
C ILE A 49 2.11 13.03 -21.03
N VAL A 50 2.20 13.99 -21.96
CA VAL A 50 1.46 15.25 -21.87
C VAL A 50 -0.05 15.02 -21.90
N THR A 51 -0.52 14.17 -22.83
CA THR A 51 -1.96 13.90 -22.98
C THR A 51 -2.54 13.10 -21.82
N THR A 52 -1.79 12.14 -21.27
CA THR A 52 -2.27 11.29 -20.16
C THR A 52 -2.53 12.09 -18.88
N LEU A 53 -1.71 13.11 -18.60
CA LEU A 53 -1.91 13.98 -17.43
C LEU A 53 -3.22 14.77 -17.47
N PHE A 54 -3.78 15.00 -18.65
CA PHE A 54 -5.07 15.68 -18.81
C PHE A 54 -6.26 14.80 -18.40
N PHE A 55 -6.10 13.48 -18.39
CA PHE A 55 -7.18 12.53 -18.08
C PHE A 55 -7.25 12.11 -16.61
N ILE A 56 -6.25 12.42 -15.79
CA ILE A 56 -6.21 12.01 -14.38
C ILE A 56 -6.59 13.22 -13.51
N ASN A 57 -7.69 13.13 -12.76
CA ASN A 57 -7.98 14.07 -11.68
C ASN A 57 -7.31 13.57 -10.38
N PRO A 58 -6.14 14.09 -9.97
CA PRO A 58 -5.45 13.61 -8.77
C PRO A 58 -6.27 13.85 -7.51
N ILE A 59 -7.13 14.86 -7.49
CA ILE A 59 -7.93 15.23 -6.32
C ILE A 59 -8.98 14.14 -6.03
N GLU A 60 -9.67 13.66 -7.08
CA GLU A 60 -10.65 12.59 -6.95
C GLU A 60 -10.01 11.28 -6.50
N ARG A 61 -8.85 10.89 -7.06
CA ARG A 61 -8.15 9.66 -6.66
C ARG A 61 -7.71 9.66 -5.21
N LEU A 62 -7.29 10.81 -4.69
CA LEU A 62 -6.96 10.96 -3.28
C LEU A 62 -8.21 10.89 -2.39
N ALA A 63 -9.32 11.46 -2.84
CA ALA A 63 -10.60 11.37 -2.13
C ALA A 63 -11.13 9.92 -2.08
N GLU A 64 -11.06 9.18 -3.19
CA GLU A 64 -11.37 7.75 -3.25
C GLU A 64 -10.51 6.95 -2.26
N THR A 65 -9.19 7.20 -2.23
CA THR A 65 -8.27 6.52 -1.31
C THR A 65 -8.63 6.80 0.16
N ARG A 66 -9.02 8.04 0.49
CA ARG A 66 -9.48 8.40 1.84
C ARG A 66 -10.81 7.73 2.18
N ASN A 67 -11.74 7.65 1.23
CA ASN A 67 -12.99 6.90 1.39
C ASN A 67 -12.74 5.40 1.63
N ASP A 68 -11.78 4.80 0.93
CA ASP A 68 -11.37 3.41 1.19
C ASP A 68 -10.77 3.25 2.59
N GLN A 69 -9.94 4.19 3.03
CA GLN A 69 -9.44 4.21 4.41
C GLN A 69 -10.58 4.31 5.43
N ARG A 70 -11.61 5.14 5.20
CA ARG A 70 -12.81 5.23 6.07
C ARG A 70 -13.55 3.90 6.16
N LYS A 71 -13.75 3.21 5.02
CA LYS A 71 -14.38 1.87 4.98
C LYS A 71 -13.61 0.84 5.79
N LEU A 72 -12.28 0.85 5.68
CA LEU A 72 -11.39 -0.03 6.46
C LEU A 72 -11.46 0.31 7.95
N ASN A 73 -11.35 1.59 8.31
CA ASN A 73 -11.41 2.06 9.70
C ASN A 73 -12.71 1.65 10.39
N ILE A 74 -13.85 1.90 9.73
CA ILE A 74 -15.18 1.51 10.22
C ILE A 74 -15.26 0.00 10.43
N SER A 75 -14.78 -0.79 9.46
CA SER A 75 -14.79 -2.25 9.55
C SER A 75 -13.95 -2.77 10.72
N VAL A 76 -12.80 -2.14 10.96
CA VAL A 76 -11.90 -2.46 12.07
C VAL A 76 -12.56 -2.14 13.42
N ILE A 77 -13.20 -0.98 13.56
CA ILE A 77 -13.94 -0.60 14.79
C ILE A 77 -15.11 -1.57 15.03
N LEU A 78 -15.92 -1.87 14.01
CA LEU A 78 -17.02 -2.84 14.12
C LEU A 78 -16.54 -4.23 14.53
N ASN A 79 -15.41 -4.68 13.98
CA ASN A 79 -14.81 -5.96 14.36
C ASN A 79 -14.33 -5.96 15.82
N ALA A 80 -13.75 -4.86 16.31
CA ALA A 80 -13.34 -4.73 17.71
C ALA A 80 -14.56 -4.74 18.65
N ILE A 81 -15.63 -4.03 18.30
CA ILE A 81 -16.91 -4.06 19.04
C ILE A 81 -17.50 -5.47 19.05
N GLY A 82 -17.50 -6.16 17.90
CA GLY A 82 -17.96 -7.55 17.82
C GLY A 82 -17.17 -8.50 18.72
N GLN A 83 -15.85 -8.32 18.81
CA GLN A 83 -14.99 -9.08 19.73
C GLN A 83 -15.29 -8.76 21.20
N ASN A 84 -15.48 -7.48 21.54
CA ASN A 84 -15.90 -7.07 22.88
C ASN A 84 -17.22 -7.76 23.28
N ILE A 85 -18.22 -7.76 22.40
CA ILE A 85 -19.51 -8.42 22.64
C ILE A 85 -19.33 -9.93 22.83
N ALA A 86 -18.52 -10.57 21.99
CA ALA A 86 -18.25 -12.01 22.08
C ALA A 86 -17.57 -12.40 23.41
N ASN A 87 -16.65 -11.56 23.91
CA ASN A 87 -15.96 -11.80 25.18
C ASN A 87 -16.83 -11.52 26.41
N HIS A 88 -17.92 -10.76 26.26
CA HIS A 88 -18.81 -10.36 27.36
C HIS A 88 -20.21 -10.98 27.24
N SER A 89 -20.26 -12.29 26.96
CA SER A 89 -21.50 -13.08 26.94
C SER A 89 -22.60 -12.53 26.01
N GLY A 90 -22.21 -11.94 24.88
CA GLY A 90 -23.14 -11.39 23.91
C GLY A 90 -23.65 -9.98 24.23
N THR A 91 -23.07 -9.30 25.23
CA THR A 91 -23.43 -7.92 25.59
C THR A 91 -22.23 -7.00 25.38
N PHE A 92 -22.46 -5.81 24.82
CA PHE A 92 -21.41 -4.80 24.72
C PHE A 92 -21.06 -4.26 26.11
N ASN A 93 -19.79 -4.35 26.50
CA ASN A 93 -19.29 -3.92 27.80
C ASN A 93 -18.30 -2.76 27.64
N CYS A 94 -18.70 -1.58 28.11
CA CYS A 94 -17.87 -0.38 28.09
C CYS A 94 -18.32 0.63 29.16
N PRO A 95 -17.42 1.43 29.75
CA PRO A 95 -17.78 2.48 30.71
C PRO A 95 -18.75 3.53 30.16
N ALA A 96 -18.74 3.81 28.86
CA ALA A 96 -19.70 4.71 28.22
C ALA A 96 -21.14 4.15 28.16
N GLY A 97 -21.35 2.89 28.56
CA GLY A 97 -22.66 2.25 28.57
C GLY A 97 -23.02 1.56 27.26
N ALA A 98 -24.33 1.44 27.02
CA ALA A 98 -24.85 0.79 25.81
C ALA A 98 -24.72 1.69 24.57
N ILE A 99 -24.56 1.07 23.41
CA ILE A 99 -24.46 1.79 22.14
C ILE A 99 -25.73 2.62 21.88
N PRO A 100 -25.61 3.92 21.51
CA PRO A 100 -26.76 4.80 21.29
C PRO A 100 -27.74 4.26 20.25
N THR A 101 -29.05 4.39 20.49
CA THR A 101 -30.10 3.83 19.61
C THR A 101 -30.97 4.87 18.90
N THR A 102 -30.97 6.11 19.35
CA THR A 102 -31.87 7.18 18.85
C THR A 102 -31.15 8.13 17.91
N THR A 103 -30.02 8.69 18.36
CA THR A 103 -29.19 9.61 17.60
C THR A 103 -27.78 9.04 17.47
N PRO A 104 -27.22 8.92 16.26
CA PRO A 104 -25.82 8.58 16.09
C PRO A 104 -24.95 9.52 16.92
N GLN A 105 -23.91 8.97 17.55
CA GLN A 105 -22.94 9.74 18.32
C GLN A 105 -21.56 9.54 17.73
N ILE A 106 -20.77 10.61 17.71
CA ILE A 106 -19.36 10.52 17.33
C ILE A 106 -18.64 9.62 18.34
N ILE A 107 -17.78 8.74 17.86
CA ILE A 107 -16.88 7.99 18.72
C ILE A 107 -15.73 8.91 19.13
N GLY A 108 -15.66 9.28 20.40
CA GLY A 108 -14.68 10.23 20.90
C GLY A 108 -14.82 10.52 22.38
N SER A 109 -13.71 10.97 22.97
CA SER A 109 -13.56 11.27 24.41
C SER A 109 -14.62 12.22 25.01
N SER A 110 -15.18 13.14 24.22
CA SER A 110 -16.19 14.11 24.69
C SER A 110 -17.64 13.72 24.42
N THR A 111 -17.89 12.61 23.74
CA THR A 111 -19.21 12.20 23.25
C THR A 111 -19.51 10.77 23.67
N TYR A 112 -19.04 9.80 22.88
CA TYR A 112 -19.15 8.39 23.20
C TYR A 112 -17.74 7.77 23.30
N ASP A 113 -17.23 7.71 24.53
CA ASP A 113 -15.88 7.23 24.82
C ASP A 113 -15.85 5.71 24.97
N ILE A 114 -15.35 5.05 23.93
CA ILE A 114 -15.16 3.60 23.89
C ILE A 114 -13.68 3.23 23.73
N TYR A 115 -12.77 4.15 24.02
CA TYR A 115 -11.34 3.90 23.83
C TYR A 115 -10.86 2.79 24.75
N ASP A 116 -11.09 2.92 26.07
CA ASP A 116 -10.55 1.99 27.07
C ASP A 116 -11.21 0.60 27.05
N CYS A 117 -12.34 0.42 26.36
CA CYS A 117 -12.99 -0.88 26.19
C CYS A 117 -12.62 -1.59 24.88
N LEU A 118 -11.94 -0.90 23.95
CA LEU A 118 -11.49 -1.46 22.68
C LEU A 118 -9.95 -1.52 22.57
N VAL A 119 -9.27 -0.49 23.05
CA VAL A 119 -7.81 -0.35 23.04
C VAL A 119 -7.28 -0.57 24.46
N PRO A 120 -6.24 -1.40 24.66
CA PRO A 120 -5.49 -2.16 23.66
C PRO A 120 -6.02 -3.59 23.40
N GLU A 121 -7.10 -4.02 24.07
CA GLU A 121 -7.51 -5.43 24.11
C GLU A 121 -7.94 -6.01 22.76
N PHE A 122 -8.76 -5.28 22.00
CA PHE A 122 -9.35 -5.73 20.73
C PHE A 122 -8.72 -5.08 19.50
N MET A 123 -7.94 -4.01 19.70
CA MET A 123 -7.21 -3.30 18.66
C MET A 123 -6.06 -2.48 19.25
N SER A 124 -4.98 -2.28 18.48
CA SER A 124 -3.77 -1.61 18.99
C SER A 124 -3.88 -0.08 19.09
N THR A 125 -4.73 0.54 18.27
CA THR A 125 -4.97 1.98 18.27
C THR A 125 -6.35 2.27 17.68
N MET A 126 -6.95 3.38 18.09
CA MET A 126 -8.23 3.83 17.56
C MET A 126 -8.02 4.48 16.18
N PRO A 127 -8.58 3.93 15.09
CA PRO A 127 -8.51 4.53 13.77
C PRO A 127 -9.35 5.80 13.73
N VAL A 128 -8.89 6.80 12.98
CA VAL A 128 -9.57 8.09 12.86
C VAL A 128 -9.78 8.46 11.40
N ASP A 129 -10.76 9.31 11.13
CA ASP A 129 -11.03 9.90 9.82
C ASP A 129 -9.80 10.67 9.34
N PRO A 130 -9.33 10.45 8.09
CA PRO A 130 -8.10 11.06 7.58
C PRO A 130 -8.18 12.58 7.42
N THR A 131 -9.37 13.17 7.49
CA THR A 131 -9.60 14.62 7.30
C THR A 131 -10.06 15.33 8.55
N SER A 132 -10.90 14.70 9.37
CA SER A 132 -11.53 15.33 10.55
C SER A 132 -11.14 14.68 11.87
N GLY A 133 -10.44 13.55 11.83
CA GLY A 133 -10.11 12.75 13.00
C GLY A 133 -8.96 13.33 13.82
N VAL A 134 -9.09 13.22 15.15
CA VAL A 134 -8.04 13.54 16.12
C VAL A 134 -7.56 12.23 16.74
N SER A 135 -6.38 11.78 16.32
CA SER A 135 -5.73 10.60 16.89
C SER A 135 -5.11 10.92 18.24
N SER A 136 -5.18 9.95 19.15
CA SER A 136 -4.55 10.01 20.47
C SER A 136 -4.00 8.64 20.80
N THR A 137 -2.97 8.62 21.65
CA THR A 137 -2.43 7.40 22.26
C THR A 137 -3.14 7.03 23.56
N SER A 138 -4.11 7.84 23.99
CA SER A 138 -4.92 7.62 25.21
C SER A 138 -6.36 8.10 25.04
N SER A 139 -7.24 7.68 25.95
CA SER A 139 -8.64 8.12 26.04
C SER A 139 -8.81 9.62 26.35
N ALA A 140 -7.75 10.34 26.72
CA ALA A 140 -7.83 11.71 27.22
C ALA A 140 -8.35 12.74 26.20
N SER A 141 -8.01 12.61 24.92
CA SER A 141 -8.39 13.59 23.88
C SER A 141 -8.32 12.97 22.49
N TYR A 142 -9.34 12.19 22.13
CA TYR A 142 -9.48 11.62 20.79
C TYR A 142 -10.86 11.87 20.21
N ASN A 143 -10.94 11.88 18.89
CA ASN A 143 -12.17 11.93 18.12
C ASN A 143 -11.94 11.17 16.81
N THR A 144 -12.71 10.11 16.56
CA THR A 144 -12.50 9.32 15.34
C THR A 144 -13.10 9.97 14.11
N GLY A 145 -14.06 10.88 14.26
CA GLY A 145 -14.84 11.42 13.15
C GLY A 145 -15.83 10.41 12.55
N TYR A 146 -16.04 9.24 13.19
CA TYR A 146 -17.06 8.27 12.82
C TYR A 146 -18.21 8.27 13.82
N ASP A 147 -19.43 8.14 13.30
CA ASP A 147 -20.63 8.05 14.12
C ASP A 147 -21.05 6.60 14.33
N ILE A 148 -21.51 6.27 15.53
CA ILE A 148 -22.03 4.95 15.88
C ILE A 148 -23.48 5.04 16.33
N ALA A 149 -24.29 4.07 15.88
CA ALA A 149 -25.64 3.84 16.37
C ALA A 149 -25.96 2.34 16.34
N ARG A 150 -26.87 1.91 17.21
CA ARG A 150 -27.45 0.57 17.21
C ARG A 150 -28.93 0.64 16.87
N ASN A 151 -29.40 -0.20 15.97
CA ASN A 151 -30.82 -0.33 15.69
C ASN A 151 -31.54 -0.95 16.91
N ALA A 152 -32.52 -0.24 17.46
CA ALA A 152 -33.25 -0.66 18.66
C ALA A 152 -34.02 -1.99 18.48
N THR A 153 -34.43 -2.31 17.24
CA THR A 153 -35.25 -3.48 16.92
C THR A 153 -34.39 -4.67 16.49
N THR A 154 -33.44 -4.47 15.58
CA THR A 154 -32.62 -5.56 15.01
C THR A 154 -31.35 -5.83 15.80
N SER A 155 -31.01 -4.97 16.76
CA SER A 155 -29.74 -4.99 17.50
C SER A 155 -28.47 -4.77 16.66
N GLN A 156 -28.61 -4.52 15.37
CA GLN A 156 -27.48 -4.31 14.47
C GLN A 156 -26.78 -2.98 14.77
N ILE A 157 -25.46 -3.01 14.78
CA ILE A 157 -24.60 -1.87 15.03
C ILE A 157 -24.18 -1.29 13.68
N THR A 158 -24.39 0.00 13.52
CA THR A 158 -24.03 0.75 12.32
C THR A 158 -23.00 1.80 12.68
N ILE A 159 -21.95 1.89 11.87
CA ILE A 159 -20.99 2.99 11.94
C ILE A 159 -20.95 3.68 10.59
N SER A 160 -21.02 5.01 10.61
CA SER A 160 -21.01 5.87 9.42
C SER A 160 -19.84 6.86 9.42
N ALA A 161 -19.34 7.19 8.23
CA ALA A 161 -18.38 8.28 8.03
C ALA A 161 -19.11 9.52 7.49
N PRO A 162 -19.45 10.51 8.33
CA PRO A 162 -20.16 11.73 7.90
C PRO A 162 -19.32 12.60 6.94
N ASN A 163 -17.99 12.50 7.00
CA ASN A 163 -17.07 13.27 6.16
C ASN A 163 -16.62 12.50 4.90
N ALA A 164 -17.44 11.56 4.43
CA ALA A 164 -17.19 10.89 3.15
C ALA A 164 -17.16 11.91 2.00
N GLU A 165 -16.15 11.77 1.13
CA GLU A 165 -15.91 12.70 0.05
C GLU A 165 -16.64 12.30 -1.23
N LEU A 166 -16.72 13.21 -2.20
CA LEU A 166 -17.37 12.99 -3.50
C LEU A 166 -18.88 12.70 -3.41
N GLY A 167 -19.53 13.08 -2.31
CA GLY A 167 -20.95 12.82 -2.06
C GLY A 167 -21.28 11.35 -1.79
N GLU A 168 -20.27 10.52 -1.53
CA GLU A 168 -20.48 9.12 -1.15
C GLU A 168 -21.09 9.02 0.24
N THR A 169 -21.96 8.03 0.47
CA THR A 169 -22.43 7.67 1.81
C THR A 169 -21.75 6.39 2.24
N ILE A 170 -20.87 6.47 3.23
CA ILE A 170 -20.13 5.32 3.76
C ILE A 170 -20.73 4.92 5.09
N THR A 171 -21.36 3.74 5.11
CA THR A 171 -21.94 3.13 6.30
C THR A 171 -21.75 1.63 6.25
N VAL A 172 -21.47 1.02 7.40
CA VAL A 172 -21.38 -0.43 7.54
C VAL A 172 -22.23 -0.85 8.74
N THR A 173 -23.05 -1.88 8.53
CA THR A 173 -23.95 -2.43 9.54
C THR A 173 -23.61 -3.90 9.78
N ARG A 174 -23.55 -4.31 11.05
CA ARG A 174 -23.34 -5.70 11.49
C ARG A 174 -24.27 -6.09 12.62
#